data_AF-A0A5K1DRD3-F1
#
_entry.id   AF-A0A5K1DRD3-F1
#
_cell.length_a   1.000
_cell.length_b   1.000
_cell.length_c   1.000
_cell.angle_alpha   90.00
_cell.angle_beta   90.00
_cell.angle_gamma   90.00
#
_symmetry.space_group_name_H-M   'P 1'
#
loop_
_entity.id
_entity.type
_entity.pdbx_description
1 polymer ?
#
loop_
_entity_poly.entity_id
_entity_poly.type
_entity_poly.pdbx_seq_one_letter_code
_entity_poly.pdbx_strand_id
1 'polypeptide(L)' 'RVSRYDGDLVAKCYFAKRKLVWEVLEGGLKSKIEIQWSDITSLRTIYRQNHPDQLEIE' A
#
# COMPACT_ATOMS: atom_id res chain seq x y z
N ARG A 1 10.20 -6.31 -2.09
CA ARG A 1 10.37 -7.79 -2.04
C ARG A 1 9.62 -8.36 -3.22
N VAL A 2 10.29 -9.07 -4.13
CA VAL A 2 9.64 -9.73 -5.28
C VAL A 2 9.05 -11.05 -4.76
N SER A 3 7.81 -11.37 -5.11
CA SER A 3 7.21 -12.67 -4.78
C SER A 3 7.99 -13.76 -5.50
N ARG A 4 8.23 -14.90 -4.84
CA ARG A 4 9.08 -15.97 -5.39
C ARG A 4 8.27 -17.04 -6.08
N TYR A 5 7.01 -17.19 -5.71
CA TYR A 5 6.15 -18.25 -6.21
C TYR A 5 4.93 -17.67 -6.92
N ASP A 6 4.49 -18.40 -7.93
CA ASP A 6 3.29 -18.06 -8.68
C ASP A 6 2.08 -18.19 -7.75
N GLY A 7 1.22 -17.18 -7.72
CA GLY A 7 0.09 -17.09 -6.79
C GLY A 7 0.39 -16.50 -5.40
N ASP A 8 1.64 -16.16 -5.08
CA ASP A 8 1.98 -15.45 -3.83
C ASP A 8 1.17 -14.15 -3.68
N LEU A 9 0.77 -13.85 -2.45
CA LEU A 9 0.18 -12.55 -2.09
C LEU A 9 1.23 -11.44 -2.24
N VAL A 10 0.97 -10.47 -3.11
CA VAL A 10 1.83 -9.30 -3.32
C VAL A 10 1.03 -8.03 -3.04
N ALA A 11 1.53 -7.19 -2.13
CA ALA A 11 0.99 -5.86 -1.88
C ALA A 11 1.99 -4.78 -2.32
N LYS A 12 1.50 -3.73 -2.98
CA LYS A 12 2.29 -2.54 -3.37
C LYS A 12 1.56 -1.28 -2.94
N CYS A 13 2.22 -0.44 -2.16
CA CYS A 13 1.76 0.93 -1.89
C CYS A 13 2.60 1.90 -2.72
N TYR A 14 1.97 2.71 -3.57
CA TYR A 14 2.67 3.65 -4.44
C TYR A 14 1.86 4.91 -4.70
N PHE A 15 2.58 5.98 -5.07
CA PHE A 15 1.99 7.22 -5.51
C PHE A 15 2.06 7.35 -7.03
N ALA A 16 0.93 7.54 -7.70
CA ALA A 16 0.88 7.76 -9.14
C ALA A 16 -0.34 8.62 -9.52
N LYS A 17 -0.20 9.47 -10.54
CA LYS A 17 -1.29 10.33 -11.05
C LYS A 17 -2.03 11.11 -9.94
N ARG A 18 -1.30 11.62 -8.94
CA ARG A 18 -1.86 12.30 -7.75
C ARG A 18 -2.85 11.42 -6.97
N LYS A 19 -2.58 10.12 -6.88
CA LYS A 19 -3.29 9.19 -6.01
C LYS A 19 -2.30 8.40 -5.18
N LEU A 20 -2.68 8.09 -3.95
CA LEU A 20 -2.08 7.00 -3.21
C LEU A 20 -2.84 5.72 -3.58
N VAL A 21 -2.12 4.70 -4.03
CA VAL A 21 -2.70 3.42 -4.47
C VAL A 21 -2.11 2.31 -3.63
N TRP A 22 -2.98 1.47 -3.11
CA TRP A 22 -2.61 0.19 -2.51
C TRP A 22 -3.19 -0.93 -3.37
N GLU A 23 -2.32 -1.68 -4.03
CA GLU A 23 -2.68 -2.78 -4.93
C GLU A 23 -2.31 -4.12 -4.28
N VAL A 24 -3.25 -5.06 -4.28
CA VAL A 24 -3.08 -6.43 -3.76
C VAL A 24 -3.34 -7.42 -4.89
N LEU A 25 -2.36 -8.30 -5.10
CA LEU A 25 -2.40 -9.41 -6.06
C LEU A 25 -2.40 -10.73 -5.30
N GLU A 26 -3.35 -11.60 -5.58
CA GLU A 26 -3.47 -12.93 -4.96
C GLU A 26 -4.01 -13.92 -5.99
N GLY A 27 -3.29 -15.01 -6.27
CA GLY A 27 -3.75 -16.04 -7.22
C GLY A 27 -4.11 -15.51 -8.62
N GLY A 28 -3.45 -14.43 -9.08
CA GLY A 28 -3.75 -13.77 -10.36
C GLY A 28 -4.92 -12.78 -10.34
N LEU A 29 -5.67 -12.72 -9.24
CA LEU A 29 -6.70 -11.70 -9.01
C LEU A 29 -6.07 -10.43 -8.46
N LYS A 30 -6.67 -9.29 -8.82
CA LYS A 30 -6.18 -7.96 -8.46
C LYS A 30 -7.27 -7.12 -7.81
N SER A 31 -7.00 -6.64 -6.61
CA SER A 31 -7.81 -5.64 -5.91
C SER A 31 -6.98 -4.40 -5.62
N LYS A 32 -7.62 -3.23 -5.54
CA LYS A 32 -6.94 -1.97 -5.23
C LYS A 32 -7.81 -1.01 -4.43
N ILE A 33 -7.16 -0.24 -3.57
CA ILE A 33 -7.69 0.96 -2.92
C ILE A 33 -7.01 2.16 -3.58
N GLU A 34 -7.80 3.15 -4.02
CA GLU A 34 -7.30 4.40 -4.58
C GLU A 34 -7.82 5.58 -3.77
N ILE A 35 -6.91 6.42 -3.30
CA ILE A 35 -7.22 7.66 -2.57
C ILE A 35 -6.68 8.82 -3.38
N GLN A 36 -7.52 9.82 -3.70
CA GLN A 36 -7.01 11.03 -4.36
C GLN A 36 -6.11 11.79 -3.40
N TRP A 37 -4.98 12.29 -3.89
CA TRP A 37 -4.06 13.05 -3.07
C TRP A 37 -4.68 14.33 -2.51
N SER A 38 -5.63 14.92 -3.23
CA SER A 38 -6.40 16.08 -2.77
C SER A 38 -7.24 15.79 -1.52
N ASP A 39 -7.59 14.52 -1.31
CA ASP A 39 -8.50 14.10 -0.24
C ASP A 39 -7.72 13.69 1.01
N ILE A 40 -6.39 13.61 0.91
CA ILE A 40 -5.50 13.30 2.04
C ILE A 40 -5.16 14.61 2.74
N THR A 41 -5.66 14.77 3.95
CA THR A 41 -5.42 15.99 4.74
C THR A 41 -4.16 15.88 5.58
N SER A 42 -3.83 14.67 6.05
CA SER A 42 -2.62 14.40 6.80
C SER A 42 -2.13 12.96 6.62
N LEU A 43 -0.85 12.72 6.90
CA LEU A 43 -0.24 11.39 6.94
C LEU A 43 0.47 11.23 8.27
N ARG A 44 0.15 10.16 9.00
CA ARG A 44 0.81 9.82 10.25
C ARG A 44 1.70 8.61 10.04
N THR A 45 2.98 8.78 10.32
CA THR A 45 3.97 7.70 10.31
C THR A 45 4.32 7.31 11.73
N ILE A 46 4.16 6.02 12.03
CA ILE A 46 4.55 5.48 13.34
C ILE A 46 5.78 4.63 13.12
N TYR A 47 6.95 5.16 13.52
CA TYR A 47 8.19 4.40 13.54
C TYR A 47 8.36 3.74 14.92
N ARG A 48 8.37 2.41 14.95
CA ARG A 48 8.63 1.66 16.18
C ARG A 48 9.92 0.87 16.01
N GLN A 49 10.95 1.20 16.80
CA GLN A 49 12.15 0.36 16.86
C GLN A 49 11.74 -1.08 17.17
N ASN A 50 12.22 -2.02 16.34
CA ASN A 50 11.97 -3.46 16.41
C ASN A 50 10.53 -3.94 16.11
N HIS A 51 9.68 -3.13 15.48
CA HIS A 51 8.34 -3.56 15.05
C HIS A 51 8.06 -3.16 13.59
N PRO A 52 7.04 -3.77 12.94
CA PRO A 52 6.61 -3.35 11.62
C PRO A 52 6.14 -1.89 11.63
N ASP A 53 6.62 -1.09 10.67
CA ASP A 53 6.16 0.29 10.49
C ASP A 53 4.69 0.31 10.06
N GLN A 54 3.93 1.26 10.62
CA GLN A 54 2.53 1.47 10.30
C GLN A 54 2.33 2.85 9.69
N LEU A 55 1.62 2.90 8.55
CA LEU A 55 1.15 4.12 7.89
C LEU A 55 -0.35 4.27 8.14
N GLU A 56 -0.74 5.42 8.67
CA GLU A 56 -2.13 5.81 8.91
C GLU A 56 -2.45 7.06 8.07
N ILE A 57 -3.65 7.09 7.46
CA ILE A 57 -4.11 8.12 6.53
C ILE A 57 -5.42 8.68 7.09
N GLU A 58 -5.49 9.99 7.32
CA GLU A 58 -6.67 10.71 7.84
C GLU A 58 -7.26 11.72 6.85
#